data_AF-A0A543INI4-F1
#
_entry.id   AF-A0A543INI4-F1
#
_cell.length_a   1.000
_cell.length_b   1.000
_cell.length_c   1.000
_cell.angle_alpha   90.00
_cell.angle_beta   90.00
_cell.angle_gamma   90.00
#
_symmetry.space_group_name_H-M   'P 1'
#
loop_
_entity.id
_entity.type
_entity.pdbx_description
1 polymer ?
#
loop_
_entity_poly.entity_id
_entity_poly.type
_entity_poly.pdbx_seq_one_letter_code
_entity_poly.pdbx_strand_id
1 'polypeptide(L)'
;MKGDRVEIVVDVGGSATRTYEVVATRAGRRVEIGHRRGVVEVSEVTRTGTVVRTARFMANRVLALVEHPVSDRRDDASDGVAD
;
A
#
# COMPACT_ATOMS: atom_id res chain seq x y z
N MET A 1 -1.67 14.14 -5.12
CA MET A 1 -1.22 12.85 -5.71
C MET A 1 -1.71 11.74 -4.80
N LYS A 2 -2.37 10.69 -5.32
CA LYS A 2 -2.52 9.46 -4.53
C LYS A 2 -1.20 8.70 -4.60
N GLY A 3 -0.79 8.14 -3.47
CA GLY A 3 0.45 7.38 -3.36
C GLY A 3 0.48 6.14 -4.26
N ASP A 4 1.69 5.73 -4.64
CA ASP A 4 1.93 4.38 -5.17
C ASP A 4 2.15 3.38 -4.03
N ARG A 5 2.31 3.83 -2.78
CA ARG A 5 2.50 2.99 -1.60
C ARG A 5 1.63 3.45 -0.44
N VAL A 6 1.06 2.48 0.28
CA VAL A 6 0.44 2.67 1.59
C VAL A 6 1.07 1.72 2.58
N GLU A 7 1.53 2.25 3.69
CA GLU A 7 1.92 1.48 4.88
C GLU A 7 0.73 1.37 5.83
N ILE A 8 0.47 0.17 6.33
CA ILE A 8 -0.63 -0.16 7.24
C ILE A 8 -0.04 -0.76 8.51
N VAL A 9 -0.23 -0.08 9.63
CA VAL A 9 0.17 -0.59 10.95
C VAL A 9 -1.06 -1.16 11.64
N VAL A 10 -0.97 -2.42 12.08
CA VAL A 10 -2.07 -3.09 12.78
C VAL A 10 -1.65 -3.65 14.14
N ASP A 11 -2.57 -3.62 15.10
CA ASP A 11 -2.45 -4.34 16.36
C ASP A 11 -2.77 -5.83 16.16
N VAL A 12 -1.79 -6.69 16.44
CA VAL A 12 -1.92 -8.15 16.34
C VAL A 12 -2.20 -8.81 17.70
N GLY A 13 -2.41 -8.02 18.75
CA GLY A 13 -2.63 -8.46 20.12
C GLY A 13 -1.33 -8.60 20.92
N GLY A 14 -1.46 -8.71 22.25
CA GLY A 14 -0.32 -8.87 23.15
C GLY A 14 0.64 -7.67 23.15
N SER A 15 0.11 -6.46 22.92
CA SER A 15 0.89 -5.21 22.77
C SER A 15 1.86 -5.21 21.58
N ALA A 16 1.69 -6.13 20.61
CA ALA A 16 2.52 -6.22 19.42
C ALA A 16 1.84 -5.59 18.20
N THR A 17 2.64 -4.93 17.37
CA THR A 17 2.19 -4.37 16.09
C THR A 17 2.78 -5.13 14.92
N ARG A 18 2.09 -5.09 13.78
CA ARG A 18 2.63 -5.55 12.49
C ARG A 18 2.41 -4.48 11.44
N THR A 19 3.45 -4.26 10.65
CA THR A 19 3.41 -3.36 9.51
C THR A 19 3.22 -4.17 8.23
N TYR A 20 2.29 -3.71 7.39
CA TYR A 20 2.04 -4.22 6.05
C TYR A 20 2.21 -3.12 5.03
N GLU A 21 2.54 -3.48 3.80
CA GLU A 21 2.70 -2.53 2.72
C GLU A 21 1.88 -2.98 1.50
N VAL A 22 1.17 -2.04 0.89
CA VAL A 22 0.55 -2.23 -0.43
C VAL A 22 1.17 -1.24 -1.39
N VAL A 23 1.76 -1.76 -2.46
CA VAL A 23 2.42 -0.98 -3.52
C VAL A 23 1.72 -1.21 -4.85
N ALA A 24 1.54 -0.13 -5.62
CA ALA A 24 1.19 -0.17 -7.02
C ALA A 24 2.38 -0.71 -7.83
N THR A 25 2.23 -1.91 -8.39
CA THR A 25 3.35 -2.66 -8.98
C THR A 25 3.70 -2.27 -10.41
N ARG A 26 2.90 -1.43 -11.05
CA ARG A 26 3.07 -1.03 -12.46
C ARG A 26 2.84 0.45 -12.65
N ALA A 27 3.54 1.01 -13.64
CA ALA A 27 3.40 2.40 -14.04
C ALA A 27 1.93 2.78 -14.30
N GLY A 28 1.52 3.92 -13.76
CA GLY A 28 0.16 4.45 -13.90
C GLY A 28 -0.90 3.77 -13.04
N ARG A 29 -0.54 2.75 -12.24
CA ARG A 29 -1.39 2.27 -11.15
C ARG A 29 -1.19 3.11 -9.90
N ARG A 30 -2.14 3.02 -8.98
CA ARG A 30 -2.14 3.74 -7.70
C ARG A 30 -2.75 2.87 -6.61
N VAL A 31 -2.51 3.25 -5.36
CA VAL A 31 -3.17 2.60 -4.23
C VAL A 31 -4.37 3.44 -3.80
N GLU A 32 -5.47 2.77 -3.46
CA GLU A 32 -6.67 3.37 -2.89
C GLU A 32 -7.01 2.76 -1.55
N ILE A 33 -7.45 3.61 -0.63
CA ILE A 33 -7.96 3.23 0.68
C ILE A 33 -9.49 3.43 0.67
N GLY A 34 -10.22 2.43 1.15
CA GLY A 34 -11.66 2.49 1.35
C GLY A 34 -12.05 1.98 2.74
N HIS A 35 -13.06 2.59 3.36
CA HIS A 35 -13.58 2.18 4.66
C HIS A 35 -15.02 1.69 4.51
N ARG A 36 -15.26 0.40 4.75
CA ARG A 36 -16.56 -0.24 4.51
C ARG A 36 -16.88 -1.26 5.62
N ARG A 37 -18.02 -1.12 6.28
CA ARG A 37 -18.57 -2.12 7.23
C ARG A 37 -17.54 -2.67 8.24
N GLY A 38 -16.76 -1.79 8.87
CA GLY A 38 -15.77 -2.20 9.87
C GLY A 38 -14.48 -2.81 9.30
N VAL A 39 -14.26 -2.72 7.99
CA VAL A 39 -13.06 -3.16 7.30
C VAL A 39 -12.42 -1.98 6.57
N VAL A 40 -11.09 -1.89 6.63
CA VAL A 40 -10.27 -1.05 5.76
C VAL A 40 -9.83 -1.90 4.57
N GLU A 41 -10.19 -1.47 3.37
CA GLU A 41 -9.76 -2.06 2.11
C GLU A 41 -8.64 -1.21 1.53
N VAL A 42 -7.49 -1.83 1.23
CA VAL A 42 -6.38 -1.17 0.55
C VAL A 42 -6.16 -1.88 -0.77
N SER A 43 -6.42 -1.18 -1.88
CA SER A 43 -6.46 -1.78 -3.22
C SER A 43 -5.45 -1.14 -4.15
N GLU A 44 -4.71 -1.97 -4.87
CA GLU A 44 -4.03 -1.52 -6.09
C GLU A 44 -5.07 -1.41 -7.19
N VAL A 45 -5.15 -0.25 -7.83
CA VAL A 45 -6.07 0.01 -8.93
C VAL A 45 -5.34 0.47 -10.18
N THR A 46 -5.91 0.13 -11.35
CA THR A 46 -5.46 0.67 -12.63
C THR A 46 -5.69 2.18 -12.70
N ARG A 47 -5.14 2.82 -13.73
CA ARG A 47 -5.38 4.25 -14.01
C ARG A 47 -6.86 4.60 -14.10
N THR A 48 -7.68 3.69 -14.63
CA THR A 48 -9.14 3.83 -14.78
C THR A 48 -9.92 3.43 -13.53
N GLY A 49 -9.26 3.00 -12.45
CA GLY A 49 -9.90 2.62 -11.18
C GLY A 49 -10.32 1.15 -11.08
N THR A 50 -9.96 0.31 -12.05
CA THR A 50 -10.21 -1.14 -11.96
C THR A 50 -9.32 -1.76 -10.89
N VAL A 51 -9.92 -2.49 -9.94
CA VAL A 51 -9.18 -3.17 -8.87
C VAL A 51 -8.34 -4.31 -9.45
N VAL A 52 -7.07 -4.37 -9.07
CA VAL A 52 -6.14 -5.46 -9.41
C VAL A 52 -6.04 -6.45 -8.27
N ARG A 53 -5.84 -5.96 -7.05
CA ARG A 53 -5.75 -6.74 -5.82
C ARG A 53 -6.14 -5.88 -4.63
N THR A 54 -6.66 -6.52 -3.59
CA THR A 54 -7.13 -5.87 -2.37
C THR A 54 -6.61 -6.59 -1.15
N ALA A 55 -6.00 -5.84 -0.24
CA ALA A 55 -5.79 -6.25 1.14
C ALA A 55 -6.94 -5.74 2.01
N ARG A 56 -7.30 -6.51 3.04
CA ARG A 56 -8.38 -6.17 3.97
C ARG A 56 -7.89 -6.27 5.40
N PHE A 57 -8.20 -5.25 6.19
CA PHE A 57 -7.83 -5.16 7.60
C PHE A 57 -9.07 -4.84 8.42
N MET A 58 -9.25 -5.49 9.57
CA MET A 58 -10.33 -5.10 10.48
C MET A 58 -10.05 -3.70 11.00
N ALA A 59 -10.99 -2.77 10.80
CA ALA A 59 -10.78 -1.35 11.07
C ALA A 59 -10.43 -1.07 12.54
N ASN A 60 -10.99 -1.85 13.47
CA ASN A 60 -10.70 -1.74 14.89
C ASN A 60 -9.27 -2.14 15.28
N ARG A 61 -8.51 -2.78 14.39
CA ARG A 61 -7.12 -3.18 14.62
C ARG A 61 -6.12 -2.31 13.84
N VAL A 62 -6.57 -1.43 12.96
CA VAL A 62 -5.69 -0.53 12.21
C VAL A 62 -5.29 0.63 13.12
N LEU A 63 -4.00 0.76 13.39
CA LEU A 63 -3.43 1.83 14.20
C LEU A 63 -3.05 3.04 13.34
N ALA A 64 -2.55 2.80 12.13
CA ALA A 64 -2.17 3.85 11.19
C ALA A 64 -2.32 3.42 9.73
N LEU A 65 -2.62 4.40 8.88
CA LEU A 65 -2.58 4.32 7.42
C LEU A 65 -1.73 5.49 6.93
N VAL A 66 -0.57 5.18 6.36
CA VAL A 66 0.36 6.20 5.87
C VAL A 66 0.41 6.13 4.36
N GLU A 67 -0.16 7.14 3.69
CA GLU A 67 -0.01 7.30 2.25
C GLU A 67 1.33 7.95 1.94
N HIS A 68 2.15 7.27 1.14
CA HIS A 68 3.39 7.84 0.63
C HIS A 68 3.16 8.38 -0.77
N PRO A 69 3.35 9.69 -1.03
CA PRO A 69 3.26 10.22 -2.38
C PRO A 69 4.28 9.51 -3.27
N VAL A 70 3.93 9.38 -4.55
CA VAL A 70 4.81 8.78 -5.56
C VAL A 70 6.17 9.45 -5.46
N SER A 71 7.15 8.70 -4.99
CA SER A 71 8.54 9.14 -5.10
C SER A 71 8.87 9.00 -6.58
N ASP A 72 9.45 10.02 -7.21
CA ASP A 72 10.16 9.84 -8.48
C ASP A 72 11.29 8.84 -8.20
N ARG A 73 10.96 7.54 -8.22
CA ARG A 73 11.94 6.46 -8.22
C ARG A 73 12.64 6.58 -9.57
N ARG A 74 13.62 7.48 -9.64
CA ARG A 74 14.74 7.35 -10.55
C ARG A 74 15.28 5.95 -10.32
N ASP A 75 15.18 5.12 -11.35
CA ASP A 75 16.17 4.13 -11.73
C ASP A 75 16.94 3.47 -10.57
N ASP A 76 16.33 2.49 -9.89
CA ASP A 76 17.10 1.40 -9.23
C ASP A 76 17.56 0.37 -10.30
N ALA A 77 18.08 0.89 -11.41
CA ALA A 77 18.74 0.15 -12.47
C ALA A 77 20.20 0.60 -12.54
N SER A 78 20.91 0.53 -11.42
CA SER A 78 22.36 0.56 -11.39
C SER A 78 22.85 -0.25 -10.19
N ASP A 79 23.17 -1.52 -10.46
CA ASP A 79 24.49 -2.10 -10.12
C ASP A 79 24.39 -3.63 -10.08
N GLY A 80 24.44 -4.21 -11.28
CA GLY A 80 24.98 -5.55 -11.50
C GLY A 80 26.20 -5.39 -12.38
N VAL A 81 27.33 -5.04 -11.76
CA VAL A 81 28.66 -5.04 -12.39
C VAL A 81 28.89 -6.42 -13.01
N ALA A 82 29.10 -6.46 -14.32
CA ALA A 82 29.71 -7.61 -14.97
C ALA A 82 31.20 -7.60 -14.64
N ASP A 83 31.66 -8.64 -13.95
CA ASP A 83 33.05 -9.09 -13.95
C ASP A 83 33.10 -10.42 -14.73
#